data_AF-A0A479ZUH9-F1
#
_entry.id   AF-A0A479ZUH9-F1
#
_cell.length_a   1.000
_cell.length_b   1.000
_cell.length_c   1.000
_cell.angle_alpha   90.00
_cell.angle_beta   90.00
_cell.angle_gamma   90.00
#
_symmetry.space_group_name_H-M   'P 1'
#
loop_
_entity.id
_entity.type
_entity.pdbx_description
1 polymer ?
#
loop_
_entity_poly.entity_id
_entity_poly.type
_entity_poly.pdbx_seq_one_letter_code
_entity_poly.pdbx_strand_id
1 'polypeptide(L)'
;MTNLSDEKNTLIAELRKAGIKHTPEEILRISQLPNGKIVFLERGNASSGLQHILENHKDEFAEKGIYEAEVPDAVFLAVIQGTVVGYQKPNCPIYQIIFNGKTQLIAVTVGSNGYIVCANPRSTSQ
;
A
#
# COMPACT_ATOMS: atom_id res chain seq x y z
N MET A 1 0.48 -5.20 25.99
CA MET A 1 -0.23 -4.84 24.75
C MET A 1 0.38 -3.55 24.26
N THR A 2 1.23 -3.60 23.25
CA THR A 2 1.77 -2.40 22.60
C THR A 2 0.61 -1.70 21.89
N ASN A 3 0.41 -0.42 22.16
CA ASN A 3 -0.65 0.37 21.53
C ASN A 3 -0.33 0.50 20.03
N LEU A 4 -1.32 0.41 19.14
CA LEU A 4 -1.10 0.56 17.69
C LEU A 4 -0.47 1.93 17.36
N SER A 5 -0.73 2.95 18.18
CA SER A 5 -0.05 4.26 18.08
C SER A 5 1.44 4.19 18.38
N ASP A 6 1.84 3.36 19.34
CA ASP A 6 3.23 3.25 19.80
C ASP A 6 4.08 2.50 18.76
N GLU A 7 3.51 1.46 18.15
CA GLU A 7 4.16 0.75 17.04
C GLU A 7 4.33 1.67 15.83
N LYS A 8 3.27 2.41 15.43
CA LYS A 8 3.36 3.41 14.36
C LYS A 8 4.46 4.43 14.64
N ASN A 9 4.51 5.00 15.85
CA ASN A 9 5.52 5.99 16.22
C ASN A 9 6.93 5.42 16.22
N THR A 10 7.10 4.16 16.63
CA THR A 10 8.38 3.46 16.58
C THR A 10 8.88 3.31 15.13
N LEU A 11 8.01 2.88 14.21
CA LEU A 11 8.37 2.73 12.80
C LEU A 11 8.68 4.08 12.12
N ILE A 12 7.96 5.15 12.48
CA ILE A 12 8.26 6.52 12.04
C ILE A 12 9.64 6.95 12.53
N ALA A 13 9.98 6.66 13.79
CA ALA A 13 11.31 6.96 14.33
C ALA A 13 12.42 6.20 13.57
N GLU A 14 12.19 4.94 13.19
CA GLU A 14 13.13 4.16 12.38
C GLU A 14 13.25 4.70 10.95
N LEU A 15 12.17 5.15 10.30
CA LEU A 15 12.24 5.87 9.02
C LEU A 15 13.12 7.12 9.12
N ARG A 16 12.95 7.91 10.19
CA ARG A 16 13.74 9.12 10.45
C ARG A 16 15.22 8.79 10.65
N LYS A 17 15.50 7.76 11.44
CA LYS A 17 16.87 7.28 11.69
C LYS A 17 17.55 6.77 10.42
N ALA A 18 16.79 6.16 9.51
CA ALA A 18 17.26 5.71 8.20
C ALA A 18 17.41 6.84 7.17
N GLY A 19 17.05 8.09 7.50
CA GLY A 19 17.10 9.22 6.56
C GLY A 19 16.08 9.13 5.43
N ILE A 20 15.03 8.30 5.58
CA ILE A 20 13.97 8.17 4.58
C ILE A 20 13.04 9.37 4.71
N LYS A 21 12.85 10.11 3.62
CA LYS A 21 11.90 11.23 3.57
C LYS A 21 10.47 10.70 3.75
N HIS A 22 9.75 11.28 4.71
CA HIS A 22 8.35 11.01 5.02
C HIS A 22 7.73 12.22 5.75
N THR A 23 6.41 12.29 5.80
CA THR A 23 5.65 13.26 6.59
C THR A 23 4.83 12.50 7.64
N PRO A 24 5.26 12.46 8.92
CA PRO A 24 4.66 11.61 9.95
C PRO A 24 3.13 11.69 10.06
N GLU A 25 2.59 12.90 9.95
CA GLU A 25 1.16 13.20 10.09
C GLU A 25 0.34 12.69 8.90
N GLU A 26 0.96 12.55 7.74
CA GLU A 26 0.32 12.08 6.50
C GLU A 26 0.39 10.56 6.32
N ILE A 27 1.16 9.85 7.16
CA ILE A 27 1.23 8.38 7.12
C ILE A 27 -0.12 7.79 7.55
N LEU A 28 -0.79 7.12 6.62
CA LEU A 28 -2.07 6.44 6.83
C LEU A 28 -1.88 5.00 7.28
N ARG A 29 -0.90 4.30 6.71
CA ARG A 29 -0.52 2.92 7.06
C ARG A 29 0.99 2.77 7.04
N ILE A 30 1.52 1.99 7.97
CA ILE A 30 2.94 1.69 8.09
C ILE A 30 3.12 0.33 8.77
N SER A 31 4.13 -0.43 8.33
CA SER A 31 4.46 -1.73 8.90
C SER A 31 5.88 -2.11 8.51
N GLN A 32 6.50 -2.98 9.30
CA GLN A 32 7.76 -3.62 8.95
C GLN A 32 7.49 -5.01 8.38
N LEU A 33 8.02 -5.28 7.19
CA LEU A 33 7.97 -6.59 6.57
C LEU A 33 8.94 -7.58 7.27
N PRO A 34 8.76 -8.91 7.12
CA PRO A 34 9.64 -9.90 7.74
C PRO A 34 11.13 -9.77 7.40
N ASN A 35 11.46 -9.14 6.27
CA ASN A 35 12.84 -8.86 5.87
C ASN A 35 13.42 -7.56 6.48
N GLY A 36 12.71 -6.92 7.41
CA GLY A 36 13.10 -5.68 8.07
C GLY A 36 12.78 -4.40 7.30
N LYS A 37 12.35 -4.48 6.04
CA LYS A 37 11.98 -3.30 5.24
C LYS A 37 10.69 -2.69 5.79
N ILE A 38 10.71 -1.39 6.09
CA ILE A 38 9.50 -0.63 6.43
C ILE A 38 8.79 -0.24 5.14
N VAL A 39 7.48 -0.46 5.09
CA VAL A 39 6.59 -0.01 4.02
C VAL A 39 5.54 0.93 4.58
N PHE A 40 5.18 1.97 3.83
CA PHE A 40 4.23 2.97 4.29
C PHE A 40 3.45 3.60 3.14
N LEU A 41 2.21 3.98 3.44
CA LEU A 41 1.33 4.74 2.57
C LEU A 41 1.03 6.08 3.23
N GLU A 42 1.31 7.17 2.52
CA GLU A 42 0.91 8.52 2.92
C GLU A 42 -0.34 8.96 2.15
N ARG A 43 -1.02 10.02 2.63
CA ARG A 43 -2.03 10.73 1.85
C ARG A 43 -1.51 11.10 0.46
N GLY A 44 -0.27 11.59 0.41
CA GLY A 44 0.41 11.89 -0.84
C GLY A 44 -0.14 13.13 -1.56
N ASN A 45 -0.04 13.12 -2.89
CA ASN A 45 -0.48 14.19 -3.79
C ASN A 45 -0.89 13.59 -5.15
N ALA A 46 -1.18 14.43 -6.15
CA ALA A 46 -1.59 13.99 -7.49
C ALA A 46 -0.58 13.07 -8.20
N SER A 47 0.69 13.04 -7.78
CA SER A 47 1.75 12.22 -8.40
C SER A 47 2.12 10.95 -7.63
N SER A 48 1.74 10.83 -6.34
CA SER A 48 2.04 9.63 -5.55
C SER A 48 1.19 9.52 -4.29
N GLY A 49 1.08 8.31 -3.73
CA GLY A 49 0.38 8.04 -2.47
C GLY A 49 -1.13 7.88 -2.69
N LEU A 50 -1.92 7.94 -1.61
CA LEU A 50 -3.34 7.65 -1.68
C LEU A 50 -4.10 8.59 -2.63
N GLN A 51 -3.80 9.89 -2.62
CA GLN A 51 -4.45 10.86 -3.49
C GLN A 51 -4.29 10.48 -4.97
N HIS A 52 -3.06 10.19 -5.40
CA HIS A 52 -2.80 9.72 -6.77
C HIS A 52 -3.57 8.45 -7.12
N ILE A 53 -3.62 7.48 -6.20
CA ILE A 53 -4.37 6.23 -6.38
C ILE A 53 -5.85 6.51 -6.59
N LEU A 54 -6.45 7.34 -5.75
CA LEU A 54 -7.88 7.65 -5.83
C LEU A 54 -8.23 8.49 -7.06
N GLU A 55 -7.42 9.50 -7.39
CA GLU A 55 -7.65 10.35 -8.56
C GLU A 55 -7.65 9.56 -9.87
N ASN A 56 -6.84 8.51 -9.98
CA ASN A 56 -6.66 7.77 -11.22
C ASN A 56 -7.37 6.41 -11.27
N HIS A 57 -7.63 5.77 -10.12
CA HIS A 57 -8.07 4.37 -10.08
C HIS A 57 -9.25 4.10 -9.13
N LYS A 58 -9.85 5.10 -8.48
CA LYS A 58 -10.98 4.87 -7.55
C LYS A 58 -12.14 4.10 -8.21
N ASP A 59 -12.47 4.42 -9.45
CA ASP A 59 -13.61 3.81 -10.15
C ASP A 59 -13.29 2.35 -10.50
N GLU A 60 -12.04 2.06 -10.90
CA GLU A 60 -11.56 0.69 -11.13
C GLU A 60 -11.62 -0.14 -9.83
N PHE A 61 -11.26 0.45 -8.68
CA PHE A 61 -11.36 -0.23 -7.38
C PHE A 61 -12.83 -0.49 -7.02
N ALA A 62 -13.71 0.48 -7.24
CA ALA A 62 -15.14 0.34 -7.00
C ALA A 62 -15.76 -0.77 -7.86
N GLU A 63 -15.33 -0.93 -9.12
CA GLU A 63 -15.73 -2.05 -9.98
C GLU A 63 -15.35 -3.42 -9.41
N LYS A 64 -14.28 -3.50 -8.59
CA LYS A 64 -13.88 -4.70 -7.86
C LYS A 64 -14.55 -4.84 -6.49
N GLY A 65 -15.40 -3.89 -6.10
CA GLY A 65 -16.07 -3.86 -4.80
C GLY A 65 -15.16 -3.42 -3.65
N ILE A 66 -14.15 -2.60 -3.95
CA ILE A 66 -13.31 -1.93 -2.95
C ILE A 66 -13.64 -0.43 -3.06
N TYR A 67 -14.37 0.11 -2.11
CA TYR A 67 -14.77 1.51 -2.14
C TYR A 67 -13.66 2.43 -1.63
N GLU A 68 -13.75 3.72 -1.93
CA GLU A 68 -12.70 4.72 -1.66
C GLU A 68 -12.11 4.64 -0.24
N ALA A 69 -12.96 4.50 0.79
CA ALA A 69 -12.53 4.41 2.19
C ALA A 69 -11.73 3.14 2.51
N GLU A 70 -11.88 2.09 1.71
CA GLU A 70 -11.25 0.78 1.88
C GLU A 70 -9.94 0.65 1.07
N VAL A 71 -9.74 1.50 0.06
CA VAL A 71 -8.54 1.48 -0.80
C VAL A 71 -7.24 1.50 -0.01
N PRO A 72 -7.06 2.35 1.04
CA PRO A 72 -5.82 2.34 1.82
C PRO A 72 -5.54 0.98 2.45
N ASP A 73 -6.57 0.32 2.99
CA ASP A 73 -6.45 -0.98 3.65
C ASP A 73 -6.19 -2.10 2.65
N ALA A 74 -6.92 -2.13 1.53
CA ALA A 74 -6.74 -3.15 0.51
C ALA A 74 -5.34 -3.07 -0.13
N VAL A 75 -4.88 -1.88 -0.49
CA VAL A 75 -3.54 -1.66 -1.06
C VAL A 75 -2.46 -2.02 -0.05
N PHE A 76 -2.64 -1.64 1.22
CA PHE A 76 -1.65 -1.95 2.24
C PHE A 76 -1.58 -3.46 2.52
N LEU A 77 -2.74 -4.13 2.64
CA LEU A 77 -2.84 -5.57 2.82
C LEU A 77 -2.17 -6.34 1.68
N ALA A 78 -2.34 -5.88 0.43
CA ALA A 78 -1.65 -6.42 -0.73
C ALA A 78 -0.14 -6.48 -0.52
N VAL A 79 0.48 -5.40 -0.01
CA VAL A 79 1.93 -5.34 0.20
C VAL A 79 2.39 -6.19 1.39
N ILE A 80 1.62 -6.23 2.49
CA ILE A 80 2.09 -6.88 3.73
C ILE A 80 1.77 -8.38 3.81
N GLN A 81 0.73 -8.84 3.10
CA GLN A 81 0.23 -10.22 3.19
C GLN A 81 -0.05 -10.86 1.82
N GLY A 82 -0.05 -10.08 0.74
CA GLY A 82 -0.37 -10.60 -0.59
C GLY A 82 0.68 -11.55 -1.14
N THR A 83 0.22 -12.52 -1.93
CA THR A 83 1.09 -13.39 -2.71
C THR A 83 1.37 -12.74 -4.05
N VAL A 84 2.64 -12.59 -4.43
CA VAL A 84 2.99 -12.09 -5.76
C VAL A 84 2.66 -13.16 -6.81
N VAL A 85 1.77 -12.82 -7.75
CA VAL A 85 1.31 -13.73 -8.82
C VAL A 85 1.71 -13.25 -10.22
N GLY A 86 2.42 -12.13 -10.31
CA GLY A 86 2.88 -11.56 -11.56
C GLY A 86 3.41 -10.14 -11.37
N TYR A 87 3.71 -9.48 -12.48
CA TYR A 87 4.23 -8.12 -12.51
C TYR A 87 3.61 -7.34 -13.65
N GLN A 88 3.09 -6.14 -13.36
CA GLN A 88 2.62 -5.21 -14.40
C GLN A 88 3.81 -4.48 -15.06
N LYS A 89 4.83 -4.17 -14.25
CA LYS A 89 6.12 -3.57 -14.61
C LYS A 89 7.17 -4.16 -13.65
N PRO A 90 8.49 -4.05 -13.93
CA PRO A 90 9.53 -4.63 -13.06
C PRO A 90 9.41 -4.25 -11.58
N ASN A 91 8.98 -3.01 -11.27
CA ASN A 91 8.80 -2.51 -9.90
C ASN A 91 7.32 -2.42 -9.46
N CYS A 92 6.42 -3.11 -10.16
CA CYS A 92 4.99 -3.13 -9.87
C CYS A 92 4.49 -4.59 -9.82
N PRO A 93 4.82 -5.34 -8.76
CA PRO A 93 4.26 -6.66 -8.53
C PRO A 93 2.73 -6.62 -8.43
N ILE A 94 2.10 -7.67 -8.92
CA ILE A 94 0.67 -7.94 -8.80
C ILE A 94 0.51 -8.90 -7.62
N TYR A 95 -0.16 -8.43 -6.57
CA TYR A 95 -0.46 -9.20 -5.39
C TYR A 95 -1.86 -9.79 -5.49
N GLN A 96 -1.99 -11.04 -5.09
CA GLN A 96 -3.26 -11.69 -4.80
C GLN A 96 -3.53 -11.63 -3.30
N ILE A 97 -4.71 -11.14 -2.93
CA ILE A 97 -5.23 -11.14 -1.55
C ILE A 97 -6.68 -11.61 -1.51
N ILE A 98 -7.13 -12.01 -0.33
CA ILE A 98 -8.56 -12.07 -0.02
C ILE A 98 -8.93 -10.77 0.68
N PHE A 99 -9.86 -10.01 0.10
CA PHE A 99 -10.39 -8.77 0.68
C PHE A 99 -11.91 -8.72 0.45
N ASN A 100 -12.67 -8.38 1.49
CA ASN A 100 -14.14 -8.44 1.48
C ASN A 100 -14.70 -9.80 0.97
N GLY A 101 -14.03 -10.90 1.37
CA GLY A 101 -14.41 -12.27 0.99
C GLY A 101 -14.18 -12.63 -0.49
N LYS A 102 -13.52 -11.76 -1.26
CA LYS A 102 -13.22 -11.97 -2.69
C LYS A 102 -11.72 -12.02 -2.93
N THR A 103 -11.31 -12.84 -3.88
CA THR A 103 -9.95 -12.76 -4.43
C THR A 103 -9.79 -11.45 -5.20
N GLN A 104 -8.83 -10.64 -4.80
CA GLN A 104 -8.47 -9.38 -5.44
C GLN A 104 -7.05 -9.48 -5.99
N LEU A 105 -6.84 -8.94 -7.18
CA LEU A 105 -5.51 -8.71 -7.74
C LEU A 105 -5.22 -7.22 -7.74
N ILE A 106 -4.13 -6.80 -7.09
CA ILE A 106 -3.76 -5.39 -6.98
C ILE A 106 -2.29 -5.27 -7.39
N ALA A 107 -2.04 -4.50 -8.45
CA ALA A 107 -0.68 -4.10 -8.80
C ALA A 107 -0.29 -2.93 -7.90
N VAL A 108 0.85 -3.01 -7.22
CA VAL A 108 1.32 -1.95 -6.30
C VAL A 108 2.75 -1.58 -6.62
N THR A 109 2.98 -0.29 -6.91
CA THR A 109 4.32 0.27 -7.07
C THR A 109 4.84 0.74 -5.72
N VAL A 110 5.87 0.07 -5.23
CA VAL A 110 6.56 0.44 -3.97
C VAL A 110 7.94 0.97 -4.31
N GLY A 111 8.25 2.17 -3.84
CA GLY A 111 9.57 2.77 -3.96
C GLY A 111 10.65 1.92 -3.27
N SER A 112 11.91 2.11 -3.67
CA SER A 112 13.05 1.45 -3.02
C SER A 112 13.09 1.75 -1.51
N ASN A 113 12.66 2.95 -1.11
CA ASN A 113 12.51 3.41 0.27
C ASN A 113 11.29 2.85 1.03
N GLY A 114 10.43 2.04 0.40
CA GLY A 114 9.23 1.47 1.02
C GLY A 114 7.96 2.30 0.92
N TYR A 115 8.03 3.49 0.30
CA TYR A 115 6.85 4.31 0.05
C TYR A 115 5.96 3.70 -1.03
N ILE A 116 4.66 3.57 -0.76
CA ILE A 116 3.67 3.14 -1.76
C ILE A 116 3.33 4.35 -2.65
N VAL A 117 3.75 4.27 -3.91
CA VAL A 117 3.63 5.38 -4.87
C VAL A 117 2.29 5.34 -5.60
N CYS A 118 1.88 4.16 -6.06
CA CYS A 118 0.68 3.96 -6.87
C CYS A 118 0.17 2.53 -6.69
N ALA A 119 -1.11 2.31 -6.94
CA ALA A 119 -1.74 1.01 -6.99
C ALA A 119 -2.98 1.06 -7.90
N ASN A 120 -3.25 -0.03 -8.61
CA ASN A 120 -4.45 -0.20 -9.40
C ASN A 120 -4.92 -1.66 -9.34
N PRO A 121 -6.23 -1.92 -9.34
CA PRO A 121 -6.72 -3.29 -9.40
C PRO A 121 -6.41 -3.91 -10.76
N ARG A 122 -6.33 -5.24 -10.80
CA ARG A 122 -6.19 -6.03 -12.02
C ARG A 122 -7.34 -7.02 -12.11
N SER A 123 -7.69 -7.40 -13.33
CA SER A 123 -8.59 -8.53 -13.54
C SER A 123 -7.83 -9.84 -13.32
N THR A 124 -8.49 -10.81 -12.70
CA THR A 124 -8.07 -12.21 -12.77
C THR A 124 -8.13 -12.61 -14.25
N SER A 125 -7.00 -12.93 -14.86
CA SER A 125 -7.02 -13.63 -16.15
C SER A 125 -7.85 -14.90 -15.95
N GLN A 126 -8.92 -15.06 -16.75
CA GLN A 126 -9.64 -16.33 -16.87
C GLN A 126 -8.74 -17.37 -17.52
#